data_AF-A0A9Q1RUS1-F1
#
_entry.id   AF-A0A9Q1RUS1-F1
#
_cell.length_a   1.000
_cell.length_b   1.000
_cell.length_c   1.000
_cell.angle_alpha   90.00
_cell.angle_beta   90.00
_cell.angle_gamma   90.00
#
_symmetry.space_group_name_H-M   'P 1'
#
loop_
_entity.id
_entity.type
_entity.pdbx_description
1 polymer ?
#
loop_
_entity_poly.entity_id
_entity_poly.type
_entity_poly.pdbx_seq_one_letter_code
_entity_poly.pdbx_strand_id
1 'polypeptide(L)'
;MDENLVARSFSSLVNSLPKEARFCDDNLYRLIDMYLKEHPDLTEEERSSICRKMEYHKLSQEARTHAMKNDRLSDNIRTQFILVEEVNMTRLLTSDSSSYQRTKTQTIMKVSNGPGKSWMNSSQKEMKTMKQEV
;
A
#
# COMPACT_ATOMS: atom_id res chain seq x y z
N MET A 1 27.79 -1.70 -33.31
CA MET A 1 26.37 -1.79 -33.67
C MET A 1 25.72 -0.53 -33.16
N ASP A 2 24.88 0.14 -33.95
CA ASP A 2 24.29 1.43 -33.59
C ASP A 2 23.21 1.22 -32.51
N GLU A 3 23.57 1.44 -31.24
CA GLU A 3 22.70 1.20 -30.08
C GLU A 3 21.39 1.99 -30.16
N ASN A 4 21.40 3.14 -30.83
CA ASN A 4 20.22 3.96 -31.07
C ASN A 4 19.17 3.26 -31.96
N LEU A 5 19.61 2.38 -32.87
CA LEU A 5 18.69 1.59 -33.69
C LEU A 5 17.96 0.55 -32.83
N VAL A 6 18.67 -0.06 -31.88
CA VAL A 6 18.12 -1.05 -30.94
C VAL A 6 17.13 -0.40 -29.98
N ALA A 7 17.48 0.74 -29.38
CA ALA A 7 16.60 1.50 -28.48
C ALA A 7 15.27 1.92 -29.14
N ARG A 8 15.33 2.49 -30.36
CA ARG A 8 14.15 2.90 -31.12
C ARG A 8 13.29 1.71 -31.56
N SER A 9 13.93 0.61 -31.95
CA SER A 9 13.21 -0.63 -32.30
C SER A 9 12.51 -1.25 -31.08
N PHE A 10 13.17 -1.23 -29.92
CA PHE A 10 12.63 -1.75 -28.66
C PHE A 10 11.41 -0.94 -28.22
N SER A 11 11.51 0.40 -28.21
CA SER A 11 10.37 1.26 -27.89
C SER A 11 9.21 1.04 -28.87
N SER A 12 9.49 0.91 -30.17
CA SER A 12 8.46 0.62 -31.18
C SER A 12 7.79 -0.73 -30.95
N LEU A 13 8.57 -1.75 -30.59
CA LEU A 13 8.07 -3.09 -30.25
C LEU A 13 7.17 -3.05 -29.01
N VAL A 14 7.61 -2.37 -27.95
CA VAL A 14 6.83 -2.24 -26.70
C VAL A 14 5.55 -1.42 -26.90
N ASN A 15 5.57 -0.44 -27.82
CA ASN A 15 4.40 0.38 -28.15
C ASN A 15 3.48 -0.29 -29.20
N SER A 16 3.91 -1.34 -29.88
CA SER A 16 3.10 -2.03 -30.90
C SER A 16 1.87 -2.75 -30.32
N LEU A 17 1.93 -3.13 -29.04
CA LEU A 17 0.82 -3.72 -28.31
C LEU A 17 0.38 -2.76 -27.18
N PRO A 18 -0.84 -2.19 -27.25
CA PRO A 18 -1.36 -1.30 -26.22
C PRO A 18 -1.34 -1.97 -24.84
N LYS A 19 -1.23 -1.15 -23.78
CA LYS A 19 -1.24 -1.62 -22.39
C LYS A 19 -2.48 -2.45 -22.09
N GLU A 20 -3.62 -2.05 -22.63
CA GLU A 20 -4.93 -2.64 -22.42
C GLU A 20 -5.06 -4.03 -23.05
N ALA A 21 -4.27 -4.32 -24.07
CA ALA A 21 -4.23 -5.64 -24.72
C ALA A 21 -3.32 -6.64 -23.98
N ARG A 22 -2.54 -6.19 -23.00
CA ARG A 22 -1.62 -7.03 -22.22
C ARG A 22 -2.28 -7.53 -20.95
N PHE A 23 -2.47 -8.85 -20.85
CA PHE A 23 -2.93 -9.52 -19.63
C PHE A 23 -1.81 -9.68 -18.59
N CYS A 24 -0.57 -9.86 -19.05
CA CYS A 24 0.59 -10.08 -18.19
C CYS A 24 1.83 -9.38 -18.79
N ASP A 25 2.62 -8.77 -17.91
CA ASP A 25 3.80 -7.97 -18.28
C ASP A 25 5.13 -8.71 -18.03
N ASP A 26 5.12 -9.97 -17.60
CA ASP A 26 6.35 -10.70 -17.25
C ASP A 26 7.35 -10.80 -18.40
N ASN A 27 6.87 -11.07 -19.63
CA ASN A 27 7.73 -11.10 -20.80
C ASN A 27 8.25 -9.71 -21.15
N LEU A 28 7.43 -8.67 -20.98
CA LEU A 28 7.87 -7.29 -21.17
C LEU A 28 8.96 -6.92 -20.15
N TYR A 29 8.77 -7.31 -18.89
CA TYR A 29 9.77 -7.12 -17.85
C TYR A 29 11.09 -7.82 -18.18
N ARG A 30 11.05 -9.09 -18.62
CA ARG A 30 12.25 -9.82 -19.05
C ARG A 30 12.99 -9.14 -20.20
N LEU A 31 12.23 -8.65 -21.18
CA LEU A 31 12.79 -7.91 -22.32
C LEU A 31 13.43 -6.59 -21.89
N ILE A 32 12.77 -5.84 -21.00
CA ILE A 32 13.32 -4.61 -20.41
C ILE A 32 14.58 -4.92 -19.60
N ASP A 33 14.55 -5.95 -18.74
CA ASP A 33 15.69 -6.34 -17.91
C ASP A 33 16.91 -6.72 -18.75
N MET A 34 16.69 -7.49 -19.82
CA MET A 34 17.75 -7.84 -20.78
C MET A 34 18.28 -6.59 -21.48
N TYR A 35 17.40 -5.70 -21.94
CA TYR A 35 17.81 -4.45 -22.57
C TYR A 35 18.67 -3.59 -21.63
N LEU A 36 18.25 -3.42 -20.37
CA LEU A 36 19.01 -2.67 -19.36
C LEU A 36 20.36 -3.34 -19.03
N LYS A 37 20.43 -4.67 -19.11
CA LYS A 37 21.67 -5.42 -18.90
C LYS A 37 22.68 -5.19 -20.03
N GLU A 38 22.22 -5.16 -21.28
CA GLU A 38 23.09 -4.94 -22.44
C GLU A 38 23.47 -3.46 -22.64
N HIS A 39 22.73 -2.53 -22.01
CA HIS A 39 22.96 -1.08 -22.11
C HIS A 39 23.17 -0.43 -20.73
N PRO A 40 24.31 -0.68 -20.07
CA PRO A 40 24.61 -0.10 -18.76
C PRO A 40 24.78 1.42 -18.77
N ASP A 41 25.03 2.01 -19.95
CA ASP A 41 25.31 3.44 -20.13
C ASP A 41 24.05 4.33 -20.19
N LEU A 42 22.85 3.74 -20.06
CA LEU A 42 21.58 4.48 -20.09
C LEU A 42 21.47 5.46 -18.92
N THR A 43 21.00 6.66 -19.24
CA THR A 43 20.65 7.68 -18.24
C THR A 43 19.48 7.23 -17.36
N GLU A 44 19.34 7.81 -16.17
CA GLU A 44 18.20 7.53 -15.29
C GLU A 44 16.86 7.84 -15.98
N GLU A 45 16.82 8.90 -16.79
CA GLU A 45 15.64 9.31 -17.54
C GLU A 45 15.24 8.27 -18.60
N GLU A 46 16.20 7.71 -19.32
CA GLU A 46 15.95 6.65 -20.31
C GLU A 46 15.48 5.37 -19.63
N ARG A 47 16.15 4.96 -18.54
CA ARG A 47 15.74 3.80 -17.74
C ARG A 47 14.32 3.99 -17.21
N SER A 48 14.00 5.17 -16.68
CA SER A 48 12.65 5.49 -16.20
C SER A 48 11.61 5.43 -17.33
N SER A 49 11.91 6.01 -18.49
CA SER A 49 11.01 6.05 -19.65
C SER A 49 10.63 4.65 -20.15
N ILE A 50 11.61 3.76 -20.24
CA ILE A 50 11.41 2.37 -20.69
C ILE A 50 10.66 1.56 -19.63
N CYS A 51 11.04 1.69 -18.35
CA CYS A 51 10.41 0.97 -17.24
C CYS A 51 8.94 1.37 -17.04
N ARG A 52 8.52 2.60 -17.37
CA ARG A 52 7.11 3.04 -17.28
C ARG A 52 6.16 2.34 -18.27
N LYS A 53 6.69 1.54 -19.20
CA LYS A 53 5.89 0.78 -20.15
C LYS A 53 5.26 -0.47 -19.52
N MET A 54 5.85 -1.03 -18.48
CA MET A 54 5.28 -2.12 -17.69
C MET A 54 4.42 -1.59 -16.53
N GLU A 55 3.44 -2.39 -16.10
CA GLU A 55 2.52 -2.07 -15.01
C GLU A 55 2.68 -3.06 -13.86
N TYR A 56 2.94 -2.56 -12.66
CA TYR A 56 3.15 -3.38 -11.46
C TYR A 56 2.05 -4.44 -11.26
N HIS A 57 0.79 -4.07 -11.45
CA HIS A 57 -0.34 -4.98 -11.22
C HIS A 57 -0.48 -6.08 -12.27
N LYS A 58 0.16 -5.94 -13.44
CA LYS A 58 0.20 -6.94 -14.53
C LYS A 58 1.40 -7.87 -14.44
N LEU A 59 2.30 -7.64 -13.48
CA LEU A 59 3.41 -8.55 -13.19
C LEU A 59 2.97 -9.64 -12.22
N SER A 60 3.50 -10.84 -12.41
CA SER A 60 3.43 -11.93 -11.43
C SER A 60 4.17 -11.57 -10.14
N GLN A 61 3.91 -12.32 -9.06
CA GLN A 61 4.57 -12.09 -7.78
C GLN A 61 6.08 -12.33 -7.88
N GLU A 62 6.49 -13.34 -8.66
CA GLU A 62 7.88 -13.65 -8.95
C GLU A 62 8.55 -12.50 -9.69
N ALA A 63 7.90 -11.97 -10.73
CA ALA A 63 8.41 -10.83 -11.50
C ALA A 63 8.52 -9.55 -10.65
N ARG A 64 7.54 -9.26 -9.79
CA ARG A 64 7.60 -8.14 -8.83
C ARG A 64 8.77 -8.28 -7.87
N THR A 65 8.95 -9.48 -7.30
CA THR A 65 10.04 -9.77 -6.36
C THR A 65 11.40 -9.57 -7.01
N HIS A 66 11.55 -10.02 -8.26
CA HIS A 66 12.78 -9.80 -9.02
C HIS A 66 12.97 -8.31 -9.34
N ALA A 67 11.92 -7.61 -9.78
CA ALA A 67 11.97 -6.18 -10.10
C ALA A 67 12.39 -5.32 -8.89
N MET A 68 11.87 -5.59 -7.70
CA MET A 68 12.25 -4.86 -6.48
C MET A 68 13.72 -5.02 -6.08
N LYS A 69 14.39 -6.08 -6.54
CA LYS A 69 15.81 -6.36 -6.27
C LYS A 69 16.72 -6.01 -7.45
N ASN A 70 16.16 -5.51 -8.55
CA ASN A 70 16.91 -5.28 -9.77
C ASN A 70 17.52 -3.88 -9.78
N ASP A 71 18.84 -3.82 -9.58
CA ASP A 71 19.58 -2.55 -9.55
C ASP A 71 19.76 -1.88 -10.91
N ARG A 72 19.33 -2.53 -11.99
CA ARG A 72 19.34 -1.96 -13.33
C ARG A 72 18.11 -1.11 -13.62
N LEU A 73 17.00 -1.32 -12.90
CA LEU A 73 15.82 -0.47 -13.03
C LEU A 73 16.14 0.93 -12.51
N SER A 74 15.44 1.95 -13.02
CA SER A 74 15.53 3.29 -12.44
C SER A 74 15.11 3.26 -10.98
N ASP A 75 15.87 3.96 -10.13
CA ASP A 75 15.68 3.99 -8.68
C ASP A 75 14.24 4.37 -8.27
N ASN A 76 13.64 5.29 -9.03
CA ASN A 76 12.27 5.74 -8.83
C ASN A 76 11.25 4.61 -9.04
N ILE A 77 11.46 3.75 -10.03
CA ILE A 77 10.55 2.65 -10.36
C ILE A 77 10.66 1.55 -9.32
N ARG A 78 11.88 1.19 -8.92
CA ARG A 78 12.11 0.20 -7.86
C ARG A 78 11.49 0.65 -6.54
N THR A 79 11.71 1.90 -6.15
CA THR A 79 11.09 2.50 -4.95
C THR A 79 9.57 2.46 -5.04
N GLN A 80 8.99 2.82 -6.18
CA GLN A 80 7.54 2.76 -6.39
C GLN A 80 7.02 1.32 -6.21
N PHE A 81 7.70 0.31 -6.78
CA PHE A 81 7.27 -1.08 -6.66
C PHE A 81 7.32 -1.57 -5.21
N ILE A 82 8.39 -1.22 -4.47
CA ILE A 82 8.53 -1.54 -3.05
C ILE A 82 7.39 -0.90 -2.24
N LEU A 83 7.11 0.38 -2.46
CA LEU A 83 6.03 1.09 -1.73
C LEU A 83 4.65 0.48 -2.02
N VAL A 84 4.38 0.10 -3.27
CA VAL A 84 3.11 -0.57 -3.60
C VAL A 84 3.01 -1.93 -2.91
N GLU A 85 4.11 -2.69 -2.86
CA GLU A 85 4.15 -3.97 -2.12
C GLU A 85 3.89 -3.76 -0.63
N GLU A 86 4.53 -2.77 -0.01
CA GLU A 86 4.34 -2.44 1.42
C GLU A 86 2.88 -2.10 1.72
N VAL A 87 2.26 -1.23 0.92
CA VAL A 87 0.84 -0.87 1.05
C VAL A 87 -0.07 -2.10 0.89
N ASN A 88 0.27 -3.02 -0.01
CA ASN A 88 -0.48 -4.26 -0.19
C ASN A 88 -0.38 -5.15 1.06
N MET A 89 0.82 -5.29 1.63
CA MET A 89 1.04 -6.06 2.86
C MET A 89 0.31 -5.45 4.06
N THR A 90 0.40 -4.13 4.28
CA THR A 90 -0.32 -3.44 5.35
C THR A 90 -1.84 -3.63 5.22
N ARG A 91 -2.37 -3.60 4.00
CA ARG A 91 -3.81 -3.81 3.76
C ARG A 91 -4.26 -5.23 4.13
N LEU A 92 -3.43 -6.25 3.88
CA LEU A 92 -3.72 -7.62 4.29
C LEU A 92 -3.72 -7.76 5.83
N LEU A 93 -2.75 -7.16 6.52
CA LEU A 93 -2.65 -7.20 7.98
C LEU A 93 -3.80 -6.45 8.69
N THR A 94 -4.27 -5.35 8.12
CA THR A 94 -5.35 -4.53 8.69
C THR A 94 -6.75 -5.06 8.35
N SER A 95 -6.90 -5.83 7.27
CA SER A 95 -8.16 -6.49 6.96
C SER A 95 -8.49 -7.61 7.95
N ASP A 96 -7.47 -8.30 8.47
CA ASP A 96 -7.61 -9.42 9.41
C ASP A 96 -7.98 -8.95 10.84
N SER A 97 -7.67 -7.70 11.20
CA SER A 97 -7.98 -7.12 12.51
C SER A 97 -9.40 -6.53 12.64
N SER A 98 -10.21 -6.53 11.58
CA SER A 98 -11.53 -5.87 11.58
C SER A 98 -12.71 -6.74 12.05
N SER A 99 -12.48 -7.95 12.56
CA SER A 99 -13.55 -8.86 13.00
C SER A 99 -14.05 -8.65 14.45
N TYR A 100 -13.56 -7.65 15.20
CA TYR A 100 -14.03 -7.38 16.56
C TYR A 100 -14.68 -5.99 16.72
N GLN A 101 -15.98 -6.06 17.07
CA GLN A 101 -16.84 -5.04 17.69
C GLN A 101 -17.44 -3.94 16.80
N ARG A 102 -18.49 -4.32 16.05
CA ARG A 102 -19.62 -3.40 15.79
C ARG A 102 -20.56 -3.42 17.00
N THR A 103 -20.28 -2.63 18.03
CA THR A 103 -21.25 -2.34 19.09
C THR A 103 -22.43 -1.58 18.51
N LYS A 104 -23.64 -2.05 18.78
CA LYS A 104 -24.90 -1.42 18.40
C LYS A 104 -25.01 -0.07 19.12
N THR A 105 -24.81 1.02 18.41
CA THR A 105 -25.24 2.35 18.85
C THR A 105 -26.77 2.38 18.82
N GLN A 106 -27.43 2.19 19.97
CA GLN A 106 -28.81 2.63 20.16
C GLN A 106 -28.79 3.94 20.94
N THR A 107 -28.91 5.01 20.18
CA THR A 107 -29.20 6.37 20.62
C THR A 107 -30.55 6.39 21.35
N ILE A 108 -30.50 6.74 22.63
CA ILE A 108 -31.44 7.58 23.39
C ILE A 108 -32.90 7.59 22.89
N MET A 109 -33.74 6.77 23.51
CA MET A 109 -35.11 7.17 23.89
C MET A 109 -35.31 6.83 25.37
N LYS A 110 -35.06 7.79 26.25
CA LYS A 110 -35.55 7.79 27.62
C LYS A 110 -36.97 8.36 27.61
N VAL A 111 -37.97 7.54 27.94
CA VAL A 111 -39.27 7.98 28.43
C VAL A 111 -39.64 7.13 29.64
N SER A 112 -40.31 7.80 30.58
CA SER A 112 -40.38 7.63 32.03
C SER A 112 -41.05 6.35 32.56
N ASN A 113 -40.59 5.88 33.75
CA ASN A 113 -41.39 5.79 34.99
C ASN A 113 -40.69 4.95 36.08
N GLY A 114 -40.52 5.50 37.29
CA GLY A 114 -40.37 4.71 38.53
C GLY A 114 -39.10 4.94 39.38
N PRO A 115 -39.21 5.36 40.66
CA PRO A 115 -38.08 5.74 41.51
C PRO A 115 -37.59 4.64 42.47
N GLY A 116 -36.27 4.55 42.63
CA GLY A 116 -35.66 4.38 43.95
C GLY A 116 -34.80 3.13 44.20
N LYS A 117 -33.62 3.40 44.78
CA LYS A 117 -32.71 2.55 45.56
C LYS A 117 -31.64 1.78 44.76
N SER A 118 -30.40 2.28 44.78
CA SER A 118 -29.30 1.63 45.53
C SER A 118 -27.93 2.19 45.13
N TRP A 119 -27.25 2.78 46.12
CA TRP A 119 -25.80 2.90 46.29
C TRP A 119 -24.92 3.68 45.29
N MET A 120 -24.70 4.96 45.59
CA MET A 120 -23.46 5.69 45.23
C MET A 120 -23.02 6.61 46.37
N ASN A 121 -22.56 6.08 47.51
CA ASN A 121 -22.16 6.96 48.62
C ASN A 121 -21.06 6.36 49.51
N SER A 122 -19.95 5.86 48.92
CA SER A 122 -18.80 5.36 49.69
C SER A 122 -17.61 6.35 49.78
N SER A 123 -17.76 7.61 49.37
CA SER A 123 -16.61 8.55 49.40
C SER A 123 -16.94 9.98 49.84
N GLN A 124 -18.05 10.21 50.55
CA GLN A 124 -18.38 11.54 51.10
C GLN A 124 -18.49 11.59 52.64
N LYS A 125 -18.16 10.50 53.34
CA LYS A 125 -18.34 10.41 54.81
C LYS A 125 -17.13 10.86 55.65
N GLU A 126 -16.12 11.48 55.05
CA GLU A 126 -14.88 11.86 55.78
C GLU A 126 -14.64 13.37 55.93
N MET A 127 -15.56 14.25 55.50
CA MET A 127 -15.34 15.70 55.56
C MET A 127 -16.47 16.50 56.22
N LYS A 128 -17.25 15.87 57.12
CA LYS A 128 -18.26 16.59 57.93
C LYS A 128 -18.22 16.27 59.44
N THR A 129 -17.08 15.78 59.92
CA THR A 129 -16.75 15.65 61.36
C THR A 129 -15.93 16.82 61.90
N MET A 130 -15.89 17.98 61.20
CA MET A 130 -15.11 19.15 61.64
C MET A 130 -15.90 20.48 61.61
N LYS A 131 -17.23 20.44 61.78
CA LYS A 131 -18.03 21.67 61.96
C LYS A 131 -19.09 21.60 63.06
N GLN A 132 -18.81 20.87 64.13
CA GLN A 132 -19.52 21.07 65.39
C GLN A 132 -18.69 20.53 66.56
N GLU A 133 -17.62 21.24 66.91
CA GLU A 133 -17.21 21.28 68.32
C GLU A 133 -17.95 22.46 68.95
N VAL A 134 -18.87 22.15 69.87
CA VAL A 134 -19.03 22.83 71.15
C VAL A 134 -19.20 21.73 72.19
#